data_AF-A0A3P7EBF2-F1
#
_entry.id   AF-A0A3P7EBF2-F1
#
_cell.length_a   1.000
_cell.length_b   1.000
_cell.length_c   1.000
_cell.angle_alpha   90.00
_cell.angle_beta   90.00
_cell.angle_gamma   90.00
#
_symmetry.space_group_name_H-M   'P 1'
#
loop_
_entity.id
_entity.type
_entity.pdbx_description
1 polymer ?
#
loop_
_entity_poly.entity_id
_entity_poly.type
_entity_poly.pdbx_seq_one_letter_code
_entity_poly.pdbx_strand_id
1 'polypeptide(L)'
;MKFRRFLPEHNCRAIMSCHHGIRCTPQECLYSPSHWSATSKPPDSVIETFITNLQSCYRDNLQTVPLQTVSYGDGKQIIDIWGNEFESATALVLFHGGYWQEGDRKLFTSPVKVLVDKGIAVACVGYDFATIICLNDVIEQGAKALHFLAKRWPWKRLSVGGHSAGAHLAISALKRTMDAHRYEKIVLFSGIYDLHPLLDTYIGKAINLSLAEAETLSITSLDEISVELLAIVGADESPKFKEQSQHIVENYVSKGYPMTMSDCYKIIPGEDHFTLITSLSDKNSTTTRELLRFILRKQFPKISSSFDLSDLISLHISQISLPTMKDNRTDKTQSSVENVLVEQKEEDSFAKKRPIKRLAKRSIEIRLKAPVDREREDYKTLKGIKLPMSDAMSDVELEK
;
A
#
# COMPACT_ATOMS: atom_id res chain seq x y z
N MET A 1 -22.35 44.02 33.91
CA MET A 1 -23.28 42.87 33.90
C MET A 1 -23.25 42.21 32.52
N LYS A 2 -22.84 40.93 32.52
CA LYS A 2 -22.82 39.85 31.51
C LYS A 2 -23.13 40.15 30.03
N PHE A 3 -22.06 40.21 29.23
CA PHE A 3 -22.05 39.70 27.85
C PHE A 3 -22.19 38.16 27.89
N ARG A 4 -23.31 37.62 27.39
CA ARG A 4 -23.44 36.17 27.13
C ARG A 4 -22.98 35.88 25.71
N ARG A 5 -21.81 35.25 25.58
CA ARG A 5 -21.37 34.55 24.36
C ARG A 5 -22.33 33.39 24.08
N PHE A 6 -22.91 33.36 22.88
CA PHE A 6 -23.46 32.15 22.30
C PHE A 6 -22.30 31.19 21.98
N LEU A 7 -22.30 30.01 22.62
CA LEU A 7 -21.54 28.85 22.18
C LEU A 7 -22.41 28.08 21.18
N PRO A 8 -21.88 27.56 20.06
CA PRO A 8 -22.66 26.78 19.12
C PRO A 8 -23.04 25.43 19.76
N GLU A 9 -24.28 25.02 19.52
CA GLU A 9 -24.88 23.78 19.99
C GLU A 9 -24.08 22.55 19.56
N HIS A 10 -23.91 21.62 20.50
CA HIS A 10 -23.34 20.30 20.25
C HIS A 10 -24.20 19.54 19.25
N ASN A 11 -23.65 19.28 18.07
CA ASN A 11 -24.24 18.44 17.04
C ASN A 11 -24.38 17.00 17.57
N CYS A 12 -25.59 16.59 17.97
CA CYS A 12 -25.90 15.20 18.34
C CYS A 12 -25.59 14.29 17.15
N ARG A 13 -24.43 13.63 17.15
CA ARG A 13 -24.06 12.65 16.12
C ARG A 13 -25.09 11.52 16.14
N ALA A 14 -25.81 11.34 15.04
CA ALA A 14 -26.74 10.23 14.88
C ALA A 14 -26.00 8.90 15.06
N ILE A 15 -26.33 8.18 16.13
CA ILE A 15 -25.85 6.81 16.35
C ILE A 15 -26.78 5.89 15.58
N MET A 16 -26.23 5.02 14.74
CA MET A 16 -26.98 3.95 14.07
C MET A 16 -26.50 2.59 14.59
N SER A 17 -27.33 1.56 14.37
CA SER A 17 -26.87 0.19 14.40
C SER A 17 -26.50 -0.20 12.97
N CYS A 18 -25.30 -0.74 12.74
CA CYS A 18 -24.99 -1.35 11.46
C CYS A 18 -25.87 -2.59 11.23
N HIS A 19 -25.78 -3.22 10.05
CA HIS A 19 -26.58 -4.42 9.76
C HIS A 19 -26.30 -5.60 10.71
N HIS A 20 -25.20 -5.55 11.48
CA HIS A 20 -24.86 -6.50 12.53
C HIS A 20 -25.31 -6.08 13.94
N GLY A 21 -26.03 -4.97 14.09
CA GLY A 21 -26.52 -4.49 15.39
C GLY A 21 -25.50 -3.67 16.21
N ILE A 22 -24.28 -3.46 15.72
CA ILE A 22 -23.24 -2.70 16.43
C ILE A 22 -23.51 -1.20 16.36
N ARG A 23 -23.53 -0.55 17.52
CA ARG A 23 -23.70 0.90 17.65
C ARG A 23 -22.46 1.64 17.18
N CYS A 24 -22.59 2.30 16.04
CA CYS A 24 -21.54 3.11 15.43
C CYS A 24 -22.17 4.35 14.79
N THR A 25 -21.37 5.39 14.61
CA THR A 25 -21.77 6.47 13.71
C THR A 25 -21.81 5.95 12.26
N PRO A 26 -22.58 6.57 11.36
CA PRO A 26 -22.54 6.23 9.93
C PRO A 26 -21.12 6.27 9.37
N GLN A 27 -20.34 7.25 9.82
CA GLN A 27 -18.93 7.41 9.47
C GLN A 27 -18.09 6.23 9.95
N GLU A 28 -18.22 5.79 11.19
CA GLU A 28 -17.52 4.61 11.69
C GLU A 28 -17.91 3.35 10.91
N CYS A 29 -19.20 3.15 10.64
CA CYS A 29 -19.68 2.00 9.86
C CYS A 29 -19.00 1.92 8.47
N LEU A 30 -18.85 3.05 7.78
CA LEU A 30 -18.17 3.11 6.48
C LEU A 30 -16.67 2.76 6.56
N TYR A 31 -16.05 2.91 7.72
CA TYR A 31 -14.63 2.61 7.94
C TYR A 31 -14.40 1.37 8.82
N SER A 32 -15.44 0.57 9.07
CA SER A 32 -15.36 -0.74 9.71
C SER A 32 -15.63 -1.83 8.65
N PRO A 33 -14.63 -2.33 7.90
CA PRO A 33 -14.87 -3.31 6.84
C PRO A 33 -15.59 -4.58 7.29
N SER A 34 -15.39 -4.99 8.55
CA SER A 34 -16.09 -6.14 9.15
C SER A 34 -17.60 -5.93 9.24
N HIS A 35 -18.08 -4.68 9.18
CA HIS A 35 -19.50 -4.34 9.10
C HIS A 35 -20.06 -4.44 7.68
N TRP A 36 -19.30 -4.92 6.70
CA TRP A 36 -19.74 -5.04 5.31
C TRP A 36 -19.51 -6.43 4.72
N SER A 37 -18.88 -7.34 5.48
CA SER A 37 -18.67 -8.72 5.05
C SER A 37 -20.01 -9.34 4.66
N ALA A 38 -20.03 -10.03 3.52
CA ALA A 38 -21.22 -10.75 3.05
C ALA A 38 -21.58 -11.95 3.94
N THR A 39 -20.68 -12.36 4.84
CA THR A 39 -20.95 -13.47 5.76
C THR A 39 -22.02 -13.08 6.78
N SER A 40 -22.80 -14.05 7.24
CA SER A 40 -23.77 -13.84 8.34
C SER A 40 -23.11 -13.76 9.72
N LYS A 41 -21.78 -13.81 9.79
CA LYS A 41 -21.03 -13.80 11.04
C LYS A 41 -21.03 -12.40 11.65
N PRO A 42 -21.07 -12.26 12.98
CA PRO A 42 -20.79 -10.99 13.62
C PRO A 42 -19.40 -10.44 13.21
N PRO A 43 -19.21 -9.11 13.18
CA PRO A 43 -17.96 -8.48 12.78
C PRO A 43 -16.70 -9.02 13.47
N ASP A 44 -16.79 -9.30 14.78
CA ASP A 44 -15.67 -9.88 15.54
C ASP A 44 -15.31 -11.28 15.04
N SER A 45 -16.31 -12.12 14.75
CA SER A 45 -16.11 -13.45 14.20
C SER A 45 -15.57 -13.43 12.76
N VAL A 46 -15.87 -12.39 11.98
CA VAL A 46 -15.24 -12.16 10.66
C VAL A 46 -13.73 -11.94 10.85
N ILE A 47 -13.35 -11.06 11.78
CA ILE A 47 -11.95 -10.74 12.08
C ILE A 47 -11.21 -11.97 12.65
N GLU A 48 -11.83 -12.72 13.56
CA GLU A 48 -11.25 -13.95 14.12
C GLU A 48 -11.00 -15.02 13.03
N THR A 49 -11.98 -15.19 12.12
CA THR A 49 -11.84 -16.11 10.99
C THR A 49 -10.69 -15.68 10.08
N PHE A 50 -10.61 -14.37 9.78
CA PHE A 50 -9.55 -13.79 8.97
C PHE A 50 -8.17 -14.06 9.58
N ILE A 51 -7.97 -13.72 10.86
CA ILE A 51 -6.69 -13.92 11.56
C ILE A 51 -6.32 -15.41 11.58
N THR A 52 -7.29 -16.30 11.83
CA THR A 52 -7.07 -17.76 11.84
C THR A 52 -6.57 -18.26 10.49
N ASN A 53 -7.17 -17.80 9.39
CA ASN A 53 -6.75 -18.16 8.04
C ASN A 53 -5.34 -17.65 7.71
N LEU A 54 -5.02 -16.41 8.09
CA LEU A 54 -3.68 -15.83 7.88
C LEU A 54 -2.61 -16.57 8.68
N GLN A 55 -2.90 -16.95 9.92
CA GLN A 55 -2.00 -17.78 10.73
C GLN A 55 -1.80 -19.17 10.12
N SER A 56 -2.83 -19.75 9.51
CA SER A 56 -2.69 -21.01 8.77
C SER A 56 -1.74 -20.84 7.59
N CYS A 57 -1.95 -19.80 6.75
CA CYS A 57 -1.06 -19.51 5.63
C CYS A 57 0.39 -19.34 6.08
N TYR A 58 0.63 -18.63 7.18
CA TYR A 58 1.98 -18.47 7.75
C TYR A 58 2.61 -19.80 8.15
N ARG A 59 1.87 -20.68 8.85
CA ARG A 59 2.34 -22.02 9.23
C ARG A 59 2.64 -22.89 8.01
N ASP A 60 1.80 -22.85 6.99
CA ASP A 60 1.98 -23.64 5.76
C ASP A 60 3.20 -23.16 4.96
N ASN A 61 3.43 -21.84 4.92
CA ASN A 61 4.62 -21.27 4.31
C ASN A 61 5.91 -21.69 5.04
N LEU A 62 5.92 -21.70 6.38
CA LEU A 62 7.10 -22.13 7.15
C LEU A 62 7.55 -23.56 6.82
N GLN A 63 6.63 -24.42 6.38
CA GLN A 63 6.93 -25.80 6.00
C GLN A 63 7.42 -25.94 4.55
N THR A 64 7.14 -24.96 3.69
CA THR A 64 7.25 -25.12 2.23
C THR A 64 8.09 -24.05 1.54
N VAL A 65 8.44 -22.97 2.22
CA VAL A 65 9.15 -21.82 1.65
C VAL A 65 10.32 -21.43 2.56
N PRO A 66 11.55 -21.30 2.04
CA PRO A 66 12.67 -20.77 2.80
C PRO A 66 12.38 -19.36 3.35
N LEU A 67 12.70 -19.13 4.62
CA LEU A 67 12.51 -17.87 5.32
C LEU A 67 13.85 -17.37 5.87
N GLN A 68 14.15 -16.09 5.63
CA GLN A 68 15.19 -15.33 6.32
C GLN A 68 14.57 -14.12 7.01
N THR A 69 14.90 -13.91 8.29
CA THR A 69 14.46 -12.73 9.05
C THR A 69 15.60 -11.74 9.17
N VAL A 70 15.37 -10.47 8.85
CA VAL A 70 16.37 -9.40 8.95
C VAL A 70 15.80 -8.17 9.65
N SER A 71 16.61 -7.49 10.46
CA SER A 71 16.24 -6.19 11.03
C SER A 71 16.63 -5.06 10.06
N TYR A 72 15.77 -4.05 9.96
CA TYR A 72 16.08 -2.77 9.34
C TYR A 72 16.07 -1.61 10.37
N GLY A 73 15.90 -1.93 11.65
CA GLY A 73 15.83 -0.98 12.77
C GLY A 73 15.37 -1.64 14.07
N ASP A 74 14.97 -0.82 15.03
CA ASP A 74 14.57 -1.29 16.36
C ASP A 74 13.08 -1.67 16.43
N GLY A 75 12.72 -2.42 17.48
CA GLY A 75 11.33 -2.75 17.76
C GLY A 75 10.74 -3.69 16.70
N LYS A 76 9.61 -3.29 16.09
CA LYS A 76 8.96 -4.10 15.05
C LYS A 76 9.55 -3.94 13.66
N GLN A 77 10.65 -3.17 13.51
CA GLN A 77 11.34 -2.94 12.25
C GLN A 77 12.13 -4.18 11.77
N ILE A 78 11.38 -5.24 11.48
CA ILE A 78 11.86 -6.55 11.04
C ILE A 78 11.19 -6.91 9.72
N ILE A 79 11.93 -7.56 8.82
CA ILE A 79 11.42 -8.05 7.54
C ILE A 79 11.61 -9.57 7.49
N ASP A 80 10.53 -10.26 7.14
CA ASP A 80 10.57 -11.69 6.80
C ASP A 80 10.68 -11.80 5.27
N ILE A 81 11.83 -12.30 4.79
CA ILE A 81 12.13 -12.53 3.38
C ILE A 81 11.89 -14.00 3.06
N TRP A 82 10.97 -14.23 2.12
CA TRP A 82 10.53 -15.56 1.70
C TRP A 82 11.02 -15.89 0.28
N GLY A 83 11.45 -17.14 0.08
CA GLY A 83 11.97 -17.66 -1.18
C GLY A 83 13.48 -17.47 -1.36
N ASN A 84 14.02 -17.98 -2.47
CA ASN A 84 15.45 -17.84 -2.76
C ASN A 84 15.76 -16.44 -3.30
N GLU A 85 16.15 -15.54 -2.39
CA GLU A 85 16.45 -14.16 -2.73
C GLU A 85 17.70 -13.97 -3.59
N PHE A 86 18.58 -14.95 -3.77
CA PHE A 86 19.73 -14.80 -4.65
C PHE A 86 19.39 -15.16 -6.10
N GLU A 87 18.43 -16.08 -6.30
CA GLU A 87 18.03 -16.55 -7.64
C GLU A 87 16.88 -15.76 -8.25
N SER A 88 16.00 -15.19 -7.44
CA SER A 88 14.82 -14.47 -7.95
C SER A 88 15.23 -13.17 -8.67
N ALA A 89 14.75 -12.91 -9.88
CA ALA A 89 15.01 -11.62 -10.56
C ALA A 89 14.08 -10.49 -10.09
N THR A 90 13.02 -10.83 -9.37
CA THR A 90 11.96 -9.92 -8.94
C THR A 90 11.64 -10.09 -7.46
N ALA A 91 11.21 -9.01 -6.80
CA ALA A 91 10.69 -9.09 -5.44
C ALA A 91 9.44 -8.23 -5.23
N LEU A 92 8.55 -8.67 -4.33
CA LEU A 92 7.40 -7.92 -3.86
C LEU A 92 7.54 -7.63 -2.36
N VAL A 93 7.51 -6.36 -1.98
CA VAL A 93 7.50 -5.90 -0.59
C VAL A 93 6.05 -5.67 -0.15
N LEU A 94 5.64 -6.24 0.98
CA LEU A 94 4.26 -6.21 1.47
C LEU A 94 4.16 -5.56 2.85
N PHE A 95 3.26 -4.58 2.95
CA PHE A 95 2.83 -3.98 4.22
C PHE A 95 1.45 -4.51 4.62
N HIS A 96 1.33 -5.01 5.85
CA HIS A 96 0.07 -5.53 6.38
C HIS A 96 -0.93 -4.41 6.71
N GLY A 97 -2.20 -4.79 6.94
CA GLY A 97 -3.26 -3.88 7.37
C GLY A 97 -3.30 -3.64 8.89
N GLY A 98 -4.49 -3.34 9.43
CA GLY A 98 -4.70 -3.17 10.88
C GLY A 98 -4.67 -1.71 11.34
N TYR A 99 -5.08 -0.77 10.49
CA TYR A 99 -5.25 0.65 10.83
C TYR A 99 -4.06 1.32 11.53
N TRP A 100 -2.83 0.88 11.22
CA TRP A 100 -1.59 1.30 11.89
C TRP A 100 -1.58 1.07 13.40
N GLN A 101 -2.52 0.29 13.94
CA GLN A 101 -2.74 0.05 15.38
C GLN A 101 -2.42 -1.39 15.78
N GLU A 102 -2.54 -2.32 14.84
CA GLU A 102 -2.42 -3.76 15.05
C GLU A 102 -1.92 -4.48 13.78
N GLY A 103 -1.72 -5.79 13.90
CA GLY A 103 -1.20 -6.66 12.84
C GLY A 103 0.20 -7.19 13.15
N ASP A 104 0.80 -7.87 12.18
CA ASP A 104 2.19 -8.34 12.22
C ASP A 104 2.63 -8.69 10.80
N ARG A 105 3.93 -8.61 10.49
CA ARG A 105 4.49 -9.07 9.22
C ARG A 105 4.17 -10.53 8.91
N LYS A 106 3.96 -11.34 9.95
CA LYS A 106 3.56 -12.75 9.87
C LYS A 106 2.11 -12.95 9.44
N LEU A 107 1.29 -11.90 9.43
CA LEU A 107 -0.14 -11.99 9.11
C LEU A 107 -0.46 -11.66 7.65
N PHE A 108 0.46 -11.09 6.87
CA PHE A 108 0.23 -10.89 5.42
C PHE A 108 1.12 -11.79 4.58
N THR A 109 0.94 -13.11 4.73
CA THR A 109 1.74 -14.13 4.03
C THR A 109 0.93 -15.04 3.11
N SER A 110 -0.39 -14.83 2.97
CA SER A 110 -1.22 -15.58 2.04
C SER A 110 -0.68 -15.65 0.60
N PRO A 111 -0.10 -14.59 -0.02
CA PRO A 111 0.42 -14.69 -1.38
C PRO A 111 1.79 -15.38 -1.49
N VAL A 112 2.49 -15.64 -0.37
CA VAL A 112 3.92 -16.00 -0.38
C VAL A 112 4.21 -17.22 -1.22
N LYS A 113 3.56 -18.37 -0.96
CA LYS A 113 3.81 -19.61 -1.70
C LYS A 113 3.59 -19.43 -3.20
N VAL A 114 2.47 -18.81 -3.58
CA VAL A 114 2.11 -18.63 -4.99
C VAL A 114 3.10 -17.72 -5.73
N LEU A 115 3.58 -16.66 -5.07
CA LEU A 115 4.58 -15.76 -5.63
C LEU A 115 5.96 -16.42 -5.73
N VAL A 116 6.39 -17.13 -4.69
CA VAL A 116 7.68 -17.84 -4.67
C VAL A 116 7.72 -18.94 -5.72
N ASP A 117 6.62 -19.68 -5.92
CA ASP A 117 6.50 -20.68 -7.00
C ASP A 117 6.61 -20.08 -8.41
N LYS A 118 6.46 -18.75 -8.53
CA LYS A 118 6.67 -17.98 -9.77
C LYS A 118 8.03 -17.28 -9.82
N GLY A 119 8.95 -17.59 -8.90
CA GLY A 119 10.29 -17.02 -8.86
C GLY A 119 10.35 -15.58 -8.34
N ILE A 120 9.38 -15.19 -7.52
CA ILE A 120 9.31 -13.86 -6.89
C ILE A 120 9.67 -14.00 -5.41
N ALA A 121 10.69 -13.28 -4.96
CA ALA A 121 10.98 -13.15 -3.53
C ALA A 121 9.93 -12.24 -2.86
N VAL A 122 9.51 -12.56 -1.64
CA VAL A 122 8.49 -11.78 -0.92
C VAL A 122 9.06 -11.25 0.38
N ALA A 123 9.02 -9.94 0.60
CA ALA A 123 9.42 -9.31 1.86
C ALA A 123 8.17 -8.82 2.61
N CYS A 124 7.85 -9.45 3.73
CA CYS A 124 6.78 -9.00 4.62
C CYS A 124 7.37 -8.06 5.68
N VAL A 125 6.95 -6.80 5.69
CA VAL A 125 7.56 -5.75 6.52
C VAL A 125 6.76 -5.53 7.80
N GLY A 126 7.45 -5.63 8.94
CA GLY A 126 6.93 -5.21 10.24
C GLY A 126 7.25 -3.74 10.51
N TYR A 127 6.39 -3.07 11.26
CA TYR A 127 6.55 -1.67 11.65
C TYR A 127 5.89 -1.42 13.01
N ASP A 128 6.33 -0.39 13.72
CA ASP A 128 5.73 0.04 14.97
C ASP A 128 4.38 0.71 14.73
N PHE A 129 3.53 0.74 15.75
CA PHE A 129 2.15 1.21 15.61
C PHE A 129 1.99 2.68 15.97
N ALA A 130 1.07 3.34 15.27
CA ALA A 130 0.68 4.73 15.48
C ALA A 130 -0.05 4.95 16.83
N THR A 131 -0.24 3.90 17.63
CA THR A 131 -0.67 3.97 19.04
C THR A 131 0.47 4.27 20.01
N ILE A 132 1.73 4.08 19.57
CA ILE A 132 2.94 4.26 20.38
C ILE A 132 3.82 5.39 19.83
N ILE A 133 3.87 5.51 18.49
CA ILE A 133 4.57 6.59 17.78
C ILE A 133 3.58 7.38 16.93
N CYS A 134 3.97 8.53 16.38
CA CYS A 134 3.06 9.24 15.46
C CYS A 134 3.00 8.53 14.09
N LEU A 135 1.88 8.65 13.37
CA LEU A 135 1.71 8.01 12.05
C LEU A 135 2.81 8.43 11.06
N ASN A 136 3.32 9.66 11.19
CA ASN A 136 4.45 10.12 10.38
C ASN A 136 5.70 9.26 10.59
N ASP A 137 6.00 8.88 11.83
CA ASP A 137 7.17 8.05 12.17
C ASP A 137 6.98 6.61 11.65
N VAL A 138 5.74 6.08 11.65
CA VAL A 138 5.43 4.78 11.02
C VAL A 138 5.74 4.82 9.51
N ILE A 139 5.40 5.92 8.84
CA ILE A 139 5.72 6.09 7.41
C ILE A 139 7.23 6.18 7.18
N GLU A 140 7.98 6.86 8.05
CA GLU A 140 9.44 6.88 7.97
C GLU A 140 10.06 5.49 8.16
N GLN A 141 9.52 4.66 9.05
CA GLN A 141 9.92 3.25 9.17
C GLN A 141 9.65 2.50 7.87
N GLY A 142 8.49 2.69 7.24
CA GLY A 142 8.19 2.12 5.93
C GLY A 142 9.19 2.57 4.85
N ALA A 143 9.52 3.86 4.78
CA ALA A 143 10.50 4.40 3.84
C ALA A 143 11.90 3.80 4.07
N LYS A 144 12.29 3.65 5.34
CA LYS A 144 13.55 2.99 5.73
C LYS A 144 13.60 1.52 5.31
N ALA A 145 12.49 0.78 5.45
CA ALA A 145 12.41 -0.60 4.99
C ALA A 145 12.58 -0.70 3.46
N LEU A 146 11.96 0.20 2.70
CA LEU A 146 12.13 0.24 1.25
C LEU A 146 13.57 0.57 0.85
N HIS A 147 14.19 1.58 1.50
CA HIS A 147 15.60 1.91 1.30
C HIS A 147 16.52 0.71 1.58
N PHE A 148 16.29 0.00 2.69
CA PHE A 148 17.04 -1.20 3.05
C PHE A 148 16.94 -2.29 1.98
N LEU A 149 15.73 -2.60 1.50
CA LEU A 149 15.51 -3.63 0.50
C LEU A 149 16.05 -3.25 -0.89
N ALA A 150 15.98 -1.97 -1.27
CA ALA A 150 16.58 -1.47 -2.49
C ALA A 150 18.11 -1.66 -2.51
N LYS A 151 18.77 -1.42 -1.37
CA LYS A 151 20.21 -1.67 -1.19
C LYS A 151 20.56 -3.14 -1.11
N ARG A 152 19.71 -3.98 -0.51
CA ARG A 152 19.90 -5.42 -0.43
C ARG A 152 19.79 -6.08 -1.81
N TRP A 153 18.94 -5.55 -2.68
CA TRP A 153 18.60 -6.13 -3.97
C TRP A 153 18.86 -5.20 -5.17
N PRO A 154 20.10 -4.74 -5.38
CA PRO A 154 20.41 -3.76 -6.43
C PRO A 154 20.23 -4.30 -7.86
N TRP A 155 20.12 -5.63 -8.03
CA TRP A 155 19.85 -6.29 -9.32
C TRP A 155 18.39 -6.68 -9.53
N LYS A 156 17.54 -6.65 -8.50
CA LYS A 156 16.14 -7.06 -8.64
C LYS A 156 15.28 -5.93 -9.17
N ARG A 157 14.24 -6.34 -9.89
CA ARG A 157 13.05 -5.53 -10.16
C ARG A 157 12.16 -5.54 -8.93
N LEU A 158 11.91 -4.38 -8.34
CA LEU A 158 11.19 -4.28 -7.08
C LEU A 158 9.75 -3.82 -7.31
N SER A 159 8.84 -4.47 -6.61
CA SER A 159 7.45 -4.07 -6.46
C SER A 159 7.14 -3.85 -4.99
N VAL A 160 6.21 -2.94 -4.69
CA VAL A 160 5.74 -2.71 -3.33
C VAL A 160 4.22 -2.84 -3.30
N GLY A 161 3.66 -3.26 -2.19
CA GLY A 161 2.23 -3.35 -2.04
C GLY A 161 1.80 -3.40 -0.59
N GLY A 162 0.48 -3.37 -0.41
CA GLY A 162 -0.07 -3.45 0.93
C GLY A 162 -1.58 -3.60 0.94
N HIS A 163 -2.08 -4.03 2.08
CA HIS A 163 -3.51 -4.21 2.34
C HIS A 163 -4.01 -3.12 3.28
N SER A 164 -5.14 -2.49 2.99
CA SER A 164 -5.79 -1.54 3.91
C SER A 164 -4.85 -0.41 4.32
N ALA A 165 -4.58 -0.24 5.62
CA ALA A 165 -3.57 0.68 6.14
C ALA A 165 -2.15 0.43 5.58
N GLY A 166 -1.84 -0.80 5.17
CA GLY A 166 -0.60 -1.13 4.47
C GLY A 166 -0.55 -0.59 3.04
N ALA A 167 -1.69 -0.45 2.36
CA ALA A 167 -1.75 0.18 1.03
C ALA A 167 -1.41 1.68 1.12
N HIS A 168 -1.93 2.35 2.15
CA HIS A 168 -1.53 3.72 2.51
C HIS A 168 -0.03 3.81 2.77
N LEU A 169 0.49 2.90 3.60
CA LEU A 169 1.88 2.88 4.01
C LEU A 169 2.82 2.61 2.82
N ALA A 170 2.45 1.70 1.91
CA ALA A 170 3.20 1.39 0.70
C ALA A 170 3.44 2.64 -0.16
N ILE A 171 2.37 3.39 -0.48
CA ILE A 171 2.48 4.63 -1.26
C ILE A 171 3.25 5.70 -0.47
N SER A 172 2.89 5.92 0.80
CA SER A 172 3.49 6.98 1.61
C SER A 172 4.98 6.76 1.82
N ALA A 173 5.40 5.52 2.06
CA ALA A 173 6.80 5.13 2.17
C ALA A 173 7.53 5.32 0.84
N LEU A 174 6.90 4.92 -0.28
CA LEU A 174 7.51 5.07 -1.60
C LEU A 174 7.76 6.54 -1.96
N LYS A 175 6.86 7.46 -1.58
CA LYS A 175 7.05 8.91 -1.78
C LYS A 175 8.20 9.51 -0.95
N ARG A 176 8.66 8.82 0.10
CA ARG A 176 9.67 9.34 1.04
C ARG A 176 11.02 8.66 0.92
N THR A 177 11.07 7.42 0.46
CA THR A 177 12.34 6.72 0.26
C THR A 177 13.15 7.37 -0.86
N MET A 178 14.46 7.46 -0.67
CA MET A 178 15.39 7.96 -1.69
C MET A 178 15.54 7.00 -2.87
N ASP A 179 15.15 5.72 -2.68
CA ASP A 179 15.23 4.67 -3.70
C ASP A 179 13.91 4.43 -4.43
N ALA A 180 13.00 5.41 -4.47
CA ALA A 180 11.71 5.27 -5.13
C ALA A 180 11.87 4.80 -6.60
N HIS A 181 12.91 5.29 -7.28
CA HIS A 181 13.27 4.93 -8.65
C HIS A 181 13.60 3.44 -8.87
N ARG A 182 13.90 2.67 -7.80
CA ARG A 182 14.15 1.23 -7.84
C ARG A 182 12.89 0.39 -7.88
N TYR A 183 11.75 0.97 -7.52
CA TYR A 183 10.46 0.31 -7.54
C TYR A 183 9.75 0.59 -8.86
N GLU A 184 9.14 -0.44 -9.42
CA GLU A 184 8.61 -0.43 -10.78
C GLU A 184 7.10 -0.63 -10.80
N LYS A 185 6.55 -1.24 -9.75
CA LYS A 185 5.13 -1.55 -9.63
C LYS A 185 4.63 -1.38 -8.20
N ILE A 186 3.37 -0.96 -8.07
CA ILE A 186 2.61 -0.91 -6.82
C ILE A 186 1.38 -1.81 -6.94
N VAL A 187 1.12 -2.65 -5.92
CA VAL A 187 -0.14 -3.41 -5.80
C VAL A 187 -0.86 -3.07 -4.48
N LEU A 188 -2.09 -2.58 -4.57
CA LEU A 188 -2.88 -2.11 -3.43
C LEU A 188 -4.13 -2.97 -3.27
N PHE A 189 -4.37 -3.47 -2.06
CA PHE A 189 -5.55 -4.27 -1.75
C PHE A 189 -6.44 -3.50 -0.76
N SER A 190 -7.66 -3.17 -1.17
CA SER A 190 -8.68 -2.49 -0.34
C SER A 190 -8.09 -1.38 0.53
N GLY A 191 -7.42 -0.42 -0.11
CA GLY A 191 -6.62 0.59 0.57
C GLY A 191 -7.43 1.76 1.11
N ILE A 192 -6.81 2.50 2.02
CA ILE A 192 -7.29 3.79 2.52
C ILE A 192 -6.22 4.85 2.24
N TYR A 193 -6.63 6.04 1.82
CA TYR A 193 -5.73 7.06 1.27
C TYR A 193 -6.08 8.44 1.81
N ASP A 194 -7.36 8.79 1.85
CA ASP A 194 -7.87 9.98 2.53
C ASP A 194 -8.16 9.66 4.01
N LEU A 195 -7.43 10.34 4.89
CA LEU A 195 -7.47 10.16 6.34
C LEU A 195 -8.39 11.16 7.04
N HIS A 196 -8.83 12.24 6.37
CA HIS A 196 -9.74 13.23 6.98
C HIS A 196 -11.01 12.58 7.57
N PRO A 197 -11.64 11.59 6.92
CA PRO A 197 -12.86 10.99 7.44
C PRO A 197 -12.63 10.11 8.69
N LEU A 198 -11.38 9.85 9.07
CA LEU A 198 -11.03 9.10 10.28
C LEU A 198 -10.90 9.97 11.53
N LEU A 199 -10.72 11.29 11.39
CA LEU A 199 -10.42 12.21 12.50
C LEU A 199 -11.36 12.03 13.70
N ASP A 200 -12.64 11.85 13.40
CA ASP A 200 -13.73 11.83 14.36
C ASP A 200 -14.22 10.43 14.75
N THR A 201 -13.57 9.38 14.23
CA THR A 201 -13.92 7.97 14.48
C THR A 201 -13.08 7.39 15.62
N TYR A 202 -13.45 6.20 16.10
CA TYR A 202 -12.60 5.44 17.03
C TYR A 202 -11.18 5.18 16.47
N ILE A 203 -11.02 5.10 15.14
CA ILE A 203 -9.74 4.86 14.44
C ILE A 203 -8.81 6.06 14.61
N GLY A 204 -9.28 7.26 14.25
CA GLY A 204 -8.48 8.48 14.38
C GLY A 204 -8.14 8.78 15.84
N LYS A 205 -9.06 8.50 16.77
CA LYS A 205 -8.80 8.63 18.21
C LYS A 205 -7.69 7.71 18.70
N ALA A 206 -7.71 6.45 18.29
CA ALA A 206 -6.73 5.45 18.74
C ALA A 206 -5.29 5.77 18.31
N ILE A 207 -5.10 6.37 17.13
CA ILE A 207 -3.79 6.83 16.64
C ILE A 207 -3.50 8.31 16.91
N ASN A 208 -4.38 8.99 17.67
CA ASN A 208 -4.32 10.42 17.95
C ASN A 208 -4.14 11.29 16.67
N LEU A 209 -4.84 10.95 15.60
CA LEU A 209 -4.78 11.65 14.31
C LEU A 209 -5.21 13.11 14.49
N SER A 210 -4.34 14.07 14.16
CA SER A 210 -4.78 15.47 14.05
C SER A 210 -5.25 15.81 12.65
N LEU A 211 -6.02 16.89 12.55
CA LEU A 211 -6.29 17.55 11.28
C LEU A 211 -5.01 17.82 10.47
N ALA A 212 -3.96 18.35 11.11
CA ALA A 212 -2.69 18.62 10.43
C ALA A 212 -1.99 17.36 9.88
N GLU A 213 -2.10 16.23 10.60
CA GLU A 213 -1.64 14.94 10.09
C GLU A 213 -2.55 14.42 8.98
N ALA A 214 -3.87 14.51 9.11
CA ALA A 214 -4.78 14.10 8.04
C ALA A 214 -4.51 14.91 6.76
N GLU A 215 -4.30 16.23 6.86
CA GLU A 215 -3.95 17.10 5.73
C GLU A 215 -2.62 16.69 5.06
N THR A 216 -1.62 16.34 5.87
CA THR A 216 -0.25 16.06 5.37
C THR A 216 -0.05 14.62 4.92
N LEU A 217 -0.74 13.68 5.58
CA LEU A 217 -0.54 12.24 5.43
C LEU A 217 -1.61 11.58 4.56
N SER A 218 -2.70 12.29 4.21
CA SER A 218 -3.61 11.81 3.19
C SER A 218 -2.93 11.79 1.81
N ILE A 219 -3.22 10.76 1.03
CA ILE A 219 -2.79 10.64 -0.36
C ILE A 219 -3.97 11.07 -1.22
N THR A 220 -3.94 12.29 -1.72
CA THR A 220 -4.94 12.82 -2.67
C THR A 220 -4.44 12.78 -4.11
N SER A 221 -3.14 12.58 -4.31
CA SER A 221 -2.52 12.50 -5.63
C SER A 221 -1.28 11.61 -5.62
N LEU A 222 -0.97 10.96 -6.74
CA LEU A 222 0.24 10.18 -7.00
C LEU A 222 1.24 10.91 -7.92
N ASP A 223 1.35 12.25 -7.88
CA ASP A 223 2.08 13.05 -8.91
C ASP A 223 3.55 12.65 -9.07
N GLU A 224 4.17 12.23 -7.97
CA GLU A 224 5.60 11.88 -7.90
C GLU A 224 5.86 10.39 -8.15
N ILE A 225 4.83 9.62 -8.50
CA ILE A 225 4.93 8.16 -8.66
C ILE A 225 4.74 7.79 -10.13
N SER A 226 5.82 7.33 -10.75
CA SER A 226 5.86 6.89 -12.15
C SER A 226 5.88 5.37 -12.33
N VAL A 227 5.47 4.65 -11.30
CA VAL A 227 5.49 3.19 -11.27
C VAL A 227 4.12 2.65 -11.66
N GLU A 228 4.08 1.47 -12.28
CA GLU A 228 2.81 0.88 -12.67
C GLU A 228 1.93 0.61 -11.46
N LEU A 229 0.62 0.81 -11.58
CA LEU A 229 -0.32 0.69 -10.47
C LEU A 229 -1.38 -0.38 -10.73
N LEU A 230 -1.62 -1.22 -9.74
CA LEU A 230 -2.79 -2.08 -9.62
C LEU A 230 -3.44 -1.89 -8.26
N ALA A 231 -4.71 -1.50 -8.24
CA ALA A 231 -5.57 -1.49 -7.06
C ALA A 231 -6.67 -2.54 -7.23
N ILE A 232 -6.83 -3.40 -6.22
CA ILE A 232 -7.83 -4.45 -6.17
C ILE A 232 -8.69 -4.25 -4.94
N VAL A 233 -10.01 -4.32 -5.10
CA VAL A 233 -10.99 -4.24 -4.02
C VAL A 233 -11.97 -5.41 -4.14
N GLY A 234 -12.56 -5.81 -3.02
CA GLY A 234 -13.71 -6.71 -3.01
C GLY A 234 -14.98 -6.00 -3.49
N ALA A 235 -15.88 -6.72 -4.15
CA ALA A 235 -17.20 -6.19 -4.47
C ALA A 235 -18.04 -5.97 -3.20
N ASP A 236 -17.88 -6.85 -2.22
CA ASP A 236 -18.67 -6.96 -1.00
C ASP A 236 -17.98 -6.30 0.20
N GLU A 237 -17.28 -5.19 -0.04
CA GLU A 237 -16.69 -4.35 1.00
C GLU A 237 -17.35 -2.96 1.08
N SER A 238 -16.94 -2.18 2.09
CA SER A 238 -17.45 -0.83 2.30
C SER A 238 -17.31 0.04 1.04
N PRO A 239 -18.35 0.84 0.71
CA PRO A 239 -18.29 1.81 -0.38
C PRO A 239 -17.08 2.74 -0.31
N LYS A 240 -16.58 3.08 0.90
CA LYS A 240 -15.46 4.02 1.05
C LYS A 240 -14.12 3.46 0.63
N PHE A 241 -13.87 2.16 0.80
CA PHE A 241 -12.62 1.56 0.34
C PHE A 241 -12.59 1.44 -1.20
N LYS A 242 -13.74 1.12 -1.81
CA LYS A 242 -13.95 1.18 -3.26
C LYS A 242 -13.78 2.60 -3.81
N GLU A 243 -14.49 3.57 -3.23
CA GLU A 243 -14.43 4.99 -3.64
C GLU A 243 -13.01 5.55 -3.57
N GLN A 244 -12.32 5.36 -2.44
CA GLN A 244 -10.96 5.88 -2.29
C GLN A 244 -9.95 5.19 -3.23
N SER A 245 -10.09 3.88 -3.45
CA SER A 245 -9.24 3.14 -4.40
C SER A 245 -9.46 3.58 -5.84
N GLN A 246 -10.73 3.78 -6.23
CA GLN A 246 -11.07 4.32 -7.53
C GLN A 246 -10.47 5.72 -7.71
N HIS A 247 -10.61 6.61 -6.73
CA HIS A 247 -10.08 7.98 -6.81
C HIS A 247 -8.57 8.03 -7.02
N ILE A 248 -7.81 7.19 -6.31
CA ILE A 248 -6.36 7.09 -6.51
C ILE A 248 -6.01 6.60 -7.92
N VAL A 249 -6.75 5.63 -8.45
CA VAL A 249 -6.51 5.14 -9.81
C VAL A 249 -6.90 6.19 -10.86
N GLU A 250 -8.01 6.91 -10.69
CA GLU A 250 -8.41 8.01 -11.57
C GLU A 250 -7.34 9.11 -11.59
N ASN A 251 -6.82 9.49 -10.42
CA ASN A 251 -5.70 10.43 -10.33
C ASN A 251 -4.44 9.90 -11.05
N TYR A 252 -4.13 8.60 -10.93
CA TYR A 252 -3.01 7.99 -11.63
C TYR A 252 -3.18 7.98 -13.16
N VAL A 253 -4.34 7.53 -13.65
CA VAL A 253 -4.64 7.41 -15.09
C VAL A 253 -4.71 8.79 -15.76
N SER A 254 -5.21 9.82 -15.06
CA SER A 254 -5.30 11.19 -15.60
C SER A 254 -3.93 11.82 -15.95
N LYS A 255 -2.82 11.21 -15.55
CA LYS A 255 -1.45 11.66 -15.82
C LYS A 255 -0.89 11.21 -17.16
N GLY A 256 -1.62 10.40 -17.92
CA GLY A 256 -1.20 9.95 -19.24
C GLY A 256 -0.18 8.80 -19.22
N TYR A 257 -0.05 8.08 -18.10
CA TYR A 257 0.64 6.78 -18.12
C TYR A 257 -0.07 5.82 -19.08
N PRO A 258 0.63 4.85 -19.70
CA PRO A 258 0.08 3.94 -20.71
C PRO A 258 -0.86 2.87 -20.12
N MET A 259 -1.53 3.15 -19.01
CA MET A 259 -2.46 2.27 -18.33
C MET A 259 -3.84 2.90 -18.24
N THR A 260 -4.86 2.09 -18.45
CA THR A 260 -6.26 2.52 -18.35
C THR A 260 -6.84 2.23 -16.98
N MET A 261 -8.01 2.81 -16.67
CA MET A 261 -8.80 2.43 -15.49
C MET A 261 -9.00 0.91 -15.41
N SER A 262 -9.24 0.25 -16.54
CA SER A 262 -9.47 -1.19 -16.59
C SER A 262 -8.23 -2.03 -16.29
N ASP A 263 -7.03 -1.50 -16.55
CA ASP A 263 -5.77 -2.16 -16.21
C ASP A 263 -5.46 -2.04 -14.72
N CYS A 264 -5.73 -0.85 -14.16
CA CYS A 264 -5.34 -0.45 -12.83
C CYS A 264 -6.36 -0.77 -11.74
N TYR A 265 -7.66 -0.77 -12.01
CA TYR A 265 -8.69 -0.91 -10.97
C TYR A 265 -9.52 -2.19 -11.18
N LYS A 266 -9.44 -3.09 -10.20
CA LYS A 266 -10.16 -4.38 -10.23
C LYS A 266 -11.10 -4.48 -9.04
N ILE A 267 -12.37 -4.76 -9.33
CA ILE A 267 -13.37 -5.13 -8.33
C ILE A 267 -13.61 -6.62 -8.46
N ILE A 268 -13.36 -7.39 -7.40
CA ILE A 268 -13.48 -8.86 -7.43
C ILE A 268 -14.83 -9.28 -6.84
N PRO A 269 -15.75 -9.86 -7.65
CA PRO A 269 -17.03 -10.35 -7.15
C PRO A 269 -16.86 -11.47 -6.12
N GLY A 270 -17.70 -11.46 -5.08
CA GLY A 270 -17.69 -12.47 -4.02
C GLY A 270 -16.54 -12.33 -3.01
N GLU A 271 -15.71 -11.31 -3.15
CA GLU A 271 -14.67 -10.97 -2.18
C GLU A 271 -15.09 -9.75 -1.36
N ASP A 272 -14.77 -9.78 -0.07
CA ASP A 272 -14.79 -8.64 0.83
C ASP A 272 -13.37 -8.21 1.21
N HIS A 273 -13.26 -7.23 2.11
CA HIS A 273 -12.00 -6.66 2.58
C HIS A 273 -11.01 -7.69 3.16
N PHE A 274 -11.51 -8.82 3.66
CA PHE A 274 -10.75 -9.87 4.33
C PHE A 274 -10.53 -11.07 3.40
N THR A 275 -11.59 -11.55 2.76
CA THR A 275 -11.50 -12.73 1.89
C THR A 275 -10.58 -12.47 0.71
N LEU A 276 -10.55 -11.23 0.20
CA LEU A 276 -9.62 -10.76 -0.84
C LEU A 276 -8.16 -11.10 -0.52
N ILE A 277 -7.77 -10.97 0.75
CA ILE A 277 -6.40 -11.28 1.19
C ILE A 277 -6.22 -12.77 1.41
N THR A 278 -7.21 -13.47 1.98
CA THR A 278 -7.08 -14.92 2.18
C THR A 278 -7.06 -15.70 0.86
N SER A 279 -7.77 -15.22 -0.17
CA SER A 279 -7.83 -15.86 -1.49
C SER A 279 -6.53 -15.76 -2.28
N LEU A 280 -5.58 -14.92 -1.85
CA LEU A 280 -4.22 -14.85 -2.40
C LEU A 280 -3.41 -16.14 -2.23
N SER A 281 -3.84 -17.04 -1.33
CA SER A 281 -3.23 -18.37 -1.16
C SER A 281 -3.62 -19.37 -2.24
N ASP A 282 -4.75 -19.15 -2.93
CA ASP A 282 -5.18 -19.96 -4.07
C ASP A 282 -4.70 -19.34 -5.38
N LYS A 283 -3.83 -20.06 -6.10
CA LYS A 283 -3.34 -19.67 -7.43
C LYS A 283 -4.43 -19.48 -8.48
N ASN A 284 -5.60 -20.08 -8.28
CA ASN A 284 -6.73 -20.02 -9.21
C ASN A 284 -7.72 -18.91 -8.90
N SER A 285 -7.64 -18.29 -7.71
CA SER A 285 -8.53 -17.18 -7.36
C SER A 285 -8.34 -16.01 -8.32
N THR A 286 -9.41 -15.26 -8.57
CA THR A 286 -9.36 -14.11 -9.49
C THR A 286 -8.36 -13.06 -8.99
N THR A 287 -8.32 -12.81 -7.67
CA THR A 287 -7.36 -11.90 -7.04
C THR A 287 -5.91 -12.31 -7.33
N THR A 288 -5.57 -13.58 -7.13
CA THR A 288 -4.22 -14.08 -7.36
C THR A 288 -3.83 -14.02 -8.84
N ARG A 289 -4.76 -14.35 -9.74
CA ARG A 289 -4.51 -14.26 -11.19
C ARG A 289 -4.25 -12.83 -11.64
N GLU A 290 -4.99 -11.85 -11.11
CA GLU A 290 -4.75 -10.42 -11.39
C GLU A 290 -3.39 -9.97 -10.85
N LEU A 291 -3.05 -10.35 -9.60
CA LEU A 291 -1.73 -10.07 -9.01
C LEU A 291 -0.60 -10.66 -9.87
N LEU A 292 -0.67 -11.95 -10.22
CA LEU A 292 0.36 -12.62 -11.02
C LEU A 292 0.46 -12.02 -12.42
N ARG A 293 -0.67 -11.76 -13.09
CA ARG A 293 -0.70 -11.09 -14.41
C ARG A 293 0.05 -9.77 -14.36
N PHE A 294 -0.22 -8.97 -13.33
CA PHE A 294 0.37 -7.65 -13.18
C PHE A 294 1.84 -7.69 -12.78
N ILE A 295 2.26 -8.57 -11.87
CA ILE A 295 3.66 -8.65 -11.46
C ILE A 295 4.53 -9.26 -12.58
N LEU A 296 4.05 -10.30 -13.27
CA LEU A 296 4.84 -11.03 -14.28
C LEU A 296 4.89 -10.35 -15.66
N ARG A 297 3.98 -9.42 -15.98
CA ARG A 297 4.05 -8.70 -17.26
C ARG A 297 5.35 -7.89 -17.38
N LYS A 298 5.87 -7.76 -18.60
CA LYS A 298 6.93 -6.80 -18.89
C LYS A 298 6.41 -5.38 -18.65
N GLN A 299 7.26 -4.52 -18.12
CA GLN A 299 6.93 -3.11 -17.93
C GLN A 299 6.61 -2.44 -19.26
N PHE A 300 5.73 -1.43 -19.22
CA PHE A 300 5.66 -0.46 -20.30
C PHE A 300 6.99 0.29 -20.43
N PRO A 301 7.39 0.67 -21.65
CA PRO A 301 8.55 1.55 -21.83
C PRO A 301 8.36 2.82 -20.99
N LYS A 302 9.36 3.18 -20.17
CA LYS A 302 9.34 4.47 -19.46
C LYS A 302 9.39 5.57 -20.51
N ILE A 303 8.33 6.37 -20.62
CA ILE A 303 8.31 7.59 -21.42
C ILE A 303 9.22 8.58 -20.69
N SER A 304 10.39 8.90 -21.27
CA SER A 304 11.22 9.99 -20.73
C SER A 304 10.44 11.30 -20.82
N SER A 305 10.64 12.22 -19.88
CA SER A 305 9.96 13.52 -19.81
C SER A 305 10.34 14.49 -20.95
N SER A 306 10.71 13.98 -22.12
CA SER A 306 11.12 14.72 -23.31
C SER A 306 10.30 14.36 -24.57
N PHE A 307 9.17 13.64 -24.43
CA PHE A 307 8.44 13.12 -25.59
C PHE A 307 7.60 14.19 -26.30
N ASP A 308 7.96 14.43 -27.55
CA ASP A 308 7.19 15.14 -28.56
C ASP A 308 5.92 14.32 -28.89
N LEU A 309 4.76 15.00 -29.00
CA LEU A 309 3.45 14.40 -29.29
C LEU A 309 3.42 13.60 -30.60
N SER A 310 4.40 13.82 -31.48
CA SER A 310 4.58 13.12 -32.76
C SER A 310 4.83 11.61 -32.60
N ASP A 311 5.53 11.17 -31.56
CA ASP A 311 5.89 9.75 -31.39
C ASP A 311 4.72 8.87 -30.94
N LEU A 312 3.77 9.42 -30.18
CA LEU A 312 2.55 8.72 -29.75
C LEU A 312 1.60 8.43 -30.92
N ILE A 313 1.57 9.31 -31.91
CA ILE A 313 0.78 9.12 -33.14
C ILE A 313 1.39 8.00 -34.00
N SER A 314 2.71 7.91 -34.05
CA SER A 314 3.42 6.86 -34.78
C SER A 314 3.15 5.45 -34.21
N LEU A 315 3.07 5.33 -32.88
CA LEU A 315 2.76 4.05 -32.23
C LEU A 315 1.31 3.58 -32.47
N HIS A 316 0.34 4.50 -32.48
CA HIS A 316 -1.07 4.18 -32.74
C HIS A 316 -1.37 3.89 -34.22
N ILE A 317 -0.66 4.51 -35.16
CA ILE A 317 -0.86 4.25 -36.60
C ILE A 317 -0.23 2.91 -37.01
N SER A 318 0.89 2.49 -36.39
CA SER A 318 1.53 1.21 -36.72
C SER A 318 0.72 -0.04 -36.36
N GLN A 319 -0.32 0.08 -35.51
CA GLN A 319 -1.21 -1.03 -35.14
C GLN A 319 -2.55 -1.02 -35.91
N ILE A 320 -2.77 -0.01 -36.77
CA ILE A 320 -3.97 0.14 -37.58
C ILE A 320 -3.54 0.31 -39.05
N SER A 321 -3.09 -0.76 -39.68
CA SER A 321 -2.94 -0.81 -41.15
C SER A 321 -3.10 -2.24 -41.65
N LEU A 322 -4.31 -2.54 -42.14
CA LEU A 322 -4.62 -3.70 -42.98
C LEU A 322 -4.01 -3.48 -44.39
N PRO A 323 -3.55 -4.54 -45.07
CA PRO A 323 -2.75 -4.39 -46.27
C PRO A 323 -3.61 -4.05 -47.49
N THR A 324 -3.28 -2.95 -48.18
CA THR A 324 -3.72 -2.70 -49.55
C THR A 324 -2.53 -2.85 -50.51
N MET A 325 -2.82 -3.48 -51.65
CA MET A 325 -1.87 -3.90 -52.68
C MET A 325 -1.29 -2.73 -53.49
N LYS A 326 -0.04 -2.93 -53.94
CA LYS A 326 0.60 -2.44 -55.19
C LYS A 326 0.66 -0.91 -55.39
N ASP A 327 1.86 -0.33 -55.45
CA ASP A 327 2.60 -0.19 -56.71
C ASP A 327 4.00 0.46 -56.52
N ASN A 328 4.88 0.18 -57.47
CA ASN A 328 6.27 0.62 -57.55
C ASN A 328 6.44 2.15 -57.75
N ARG A 329 7.44 2.76 -57.10
CA ARG A 329 8.51 3.56 -57.76
C ARG A 329 9.48 4.20 -56.77
N THR A 330 10.75 4.09 -57.13
CA THR A 330 11.98 4.71 -56.62
C THR A 330 12.00 6.23 -56.76
N ASP A 331 12.53 6.98 -55.78
CA ASP A 331 13.68 7.86 -56.02
C ASP A 331 14.38 8.38 -54.76
N LYS A 332 15.68 8.67 -54.92
CA LYS A 332 16.65 9.14 -53.92
C LYS A 332 16.57 10.66 -53.75
N THR A 333 16.81 11.18 -52.54
CA THR A 333 17.72 12.34 -52.34
C THR A 333 18.06 12.56 -50.85
N GLN A 334 19.35 12.82 -50.61
CA GLN A 334 19.97 13.22 -49.35
C GLN A 334 19.74 14.72 -49.07
N SER A 335 19.64 15.11 -47.79
CA SER A 335 20.16 16.39 -47.32
C SER A 335 20.59 16.30 -45.85
N SER A 336 21.86 16.57 -45.62
CA SER A 336 22.55 16.80 -44.36
C SER A 336 22.14 18.13 -43.72
N VAL A 337 22.00 18.17 -42.39
CA VAL A 337 22.11 19.40 -41.58
C VAL A 337 22.98 19.11 -40.36
N GLU A 338 23.84 20.08 -40.09
CA GLU A 338 25.02 20.10 -39.24
C GLU A 338 24.74 20.18 -37.73
N ASN A 339 25.79 19.82 -36.99
CA ASN A 339 25.98 19.93 -35.55
C ASN A 339 25.61 21.30 -34.93
N VAL A 340 24.97 21.27 -33.77
CA VAL A 340 25.20 22.25 -32.71
C VAL A 340 25.26 21.53 -31.36
N LEU A 341 26.46 21.51 -30.76
CA LEU A 341 26.70 21.18 -29.36
C LEU A 341 26.15 22.31 -28.49
N VAL A 342 25.29 21.98 -27.52
CA VAL A 342 24.96 22.85 -26.39
C VAL A 342 25.21 22.06 -25.11
N GLU A 343 26.29 22.41 -24.42
CA GLU A 343 26.47 22.10 -23.01
C GLU A 343 25.47 22.94 -22.20
N GLN A 344 24.60 22.29 -21.42
CA GLN A 344 23.91 22.95 -20.31
C GLN A 344 24.25 22.24 -19.00
N LYS A 345 24.92 23.00 -18.15
CA LYS A 345 25.23 22.70 -16.75
C LYS A 345 23.96 22.50 -15.93
N GLU A 346 24.07 21.59 -14.97
CA GLU A 346 23.19 21.42 -13.81
C GLU A 346 22.87 22.76 -13.14
N GLU A 347 21.58 23.02 -12.91
CA GLU A 347 21.16 23.81 -11.74
C GLU A 347 20.10 23.05 -10.96
N ASP A 348 20.49 22.82 -9.71
CA ASP A 348 19.84 22.15 -8.62
C ASP A 348 18.49 22.81 -8.27
N SER A 349 17.40 22.05 -8.32
CA SER A 349 16.08 22.48 -7.86
C SER A 349 15.53 21.56 -6.76
N PHE A 350 16.39 21.15 -5.82
CA PHE A 350 15.97 20.45 -4.60
C PHE A 350 16.16 21.31 -3.33
N ALA A 351 15.69 22.57 -3.34
CA ALA A 351 15.74 23.43 -2.17
C ALA A 351 14.48 24.29 -2.00
N LYS A 352 13.44 23.73 -1.35
CA LYS A 352 12.40 24.48 -0.59
C LYS A 352 11.41 23.54 0.14
N LYS A 353 11.90 22.61 0.97
CA LYS A 353 11.03 21.99 2.02
C LYS A 353 11.30 22.68 3.36
N ARG A 354 10.32 23.45 3.84
CA ARG A 354 10.32 24.10 5.16
C ARG A 354 10.53 23.05 6.26
N PRO A 355 11.33 23.32 7.30
CA PRO A 355 11.68 22.33 8.30
C PRO A 355 10.46 21.91 9.15
N ILE A 356 10.35 20.60 9.34
CA ILE A 356 9.32 19.84 10.05
C ILE A 356 9.43 20.10 11.59
N LYS A 357 9.19 21.34 12.04
CA LYS A 357 9.24 21.65 13.50
C LYS A 357 7.97 21.21 14.25
N ARG A 358 6.80 21.22 13.60
CA ARG A 358 5.52 20.89 14.26
C ARG A 358 5.35 19.38 14.52
N LEU A 359 5.78 18.51 13.61
CA LEU A 359 5.65 17.05 13.81
C LEU A 359 6.59 16.55 14.91
N ALA A 360 7.83 17.08 15.00
CA ALA A 360 8.77 16.72 16.06
C ALA A 360 8.22 17.01 17.47
N LYS A 361 7.58 18.17 17.67
CA LYS A 361 6.93 18.51 18.95
C LYS A 361 5.80 17.54 19.30
N ARG A 362 5.06 17.06 18.29
CA ARG A 362 3.92 16.16 18.49
C ARG A 362 4.34 14.71 18.76
N SER A 363 5.45 14.24 18.19
CA SER A 363 6.06 12.95 18.55
C SER A 363 6.45 12.93 20.04
N ILE A 364 6.96 14.05 20.57
CA ILE A 364 7.22 14.22 22.01
C ILE A 364 5.91 14.24 22.82
N GLU A 365 4.88 14.99 22.39
CA GLU A 365 3.59 15.05 23.09
C GLU A 365 2.85 13.71 23.11
N ILE A 366 2.93 12.90 22.06
CA ILE A 366 2.35 11.55 22.00
C ILE A 366 3.07 10.63 22.99
N ARG A 367 4.41 10.68 23.04
CA ARG A 367 5.20 9.92 24.03
C ARG A 367 4.90 10.31 25.48
N LEU A 368 4.39 11.52 25.72
CA LEU A 368 4.04 12.03 27.04
C LEU A 368 2.57 11.78 27.44
N LYS A 369 1.68 11.46 26.50
CA LYS A 369 0.29 11.13 26.81
C LYS A 369 0.19 9.68 27.28
N ALA A 370 -0.50 9.47 28.40
CA ALA A 370 -0.88 8.13 28.83
C ALA A 370 -1.67 7.43 27.71
N PRO A 371 -1.53 6.10 27.53
CA PRO A 371 -2.33 5.34 26.58
C PRO A 371 -3.82 5.62 26.81
N VAL A 372 -4.57 5.87 25.73
CA VAL A 372 -6.03 6.09 25.81
C VAL A 372 -6.67 4.89 26.50
N ASP A 373 -7.44 5.16 27.56
CA ASP A 373 -8.11 4.13 28.37
C ASP A 373 -9.08 3.31 27.50
N ARG A 374 -8.92 1.98 27.58
CA ARG A 374 -9.45 1.00 26.61
C ARG A 374 -10.90 0.58 26.89
N GLU A 375 -11.84 1.52 26.96
CA GLU A 375 -13.22 1.24 27.40
C GLU A 375 -14.27 1.04 26.29
N ARG A 376 -13.91 0.34 25.19
CA ARG A 376 -14.91 -0.16 24.23
C ARG A 376 -14.73 -1.66 23.98
N GLU A 377 -15.79 -2.45 24.21
CA GLU A 377 -15.78 -3.93 24.20
C GLU A 377 -15.42 -4.53 22.84
N ASP A 378 -15.77 -3.84 21.76
CA ASP A 378 -15.45 -4.13 20.36
C ASP A 378 -13.94 -4.16 20.06
N TYR A 379 -13.09 -3.64 20.96
CA TYR A 379 -11.63 -3.74 20.89
C TYR A 379 -11.00 -4.61 22.00
N LYS A 380 -11.81 -5.17 22.91
CA LYS A 380 -11.31 -5.96 24.05
C LYS A 380 -11.03 -7.43 23.73
N THR A 381 -11.28 -7.90 22.51
CA THR A 381 -11.17 -9.32 22.13
C THR A 381 -9.81 -9.78 21.57
N LEU A 382 -8.83 -8.89 21.36
CA LEU A 382 -7.48 -9.33 20.91
C LEU A 382 -6.45 -9.52 22.05
N LYS A 383 -6.87 -9.49 23.32
CA LYS A 383 -6.03 -9.90 24.46
C LYS A 383 -6.01 -11.43 24.57
N GLY A 384 -5.16 -12.11 23.80
CA GLY A 384 -4.93 -13.54 24.01
C GLY A 384 -4.30 -14.35 22.88
N ILE A 385 -4.08 -13.78 21.69
CA ILE A 385 -3.59 -14.55 20.55
C ILE A 385 -2.06 -14.69 20.63
N LYS A 386 -1.58 -15.79 21.24
CA LYS A 386 -0.18 -16.21 21.14
C LYS A 386 0.09 -16.65 19.69
N LEU A 387 0.81 -15.84 18.94
CA LEU A 387 1.47 -16.32 17.72
C LEU A 387 2.45 -17.45 18.11
N PRO A 388 2.61 -18.49 17.28
CA PRO A 388 3.65 -19.48 17.55
C PRO A 388 5.00 -18.77 17.64
N MET A 389 5.67 -18.89 18.78
CA MET A 389 7.07 -18.51 18.88
C MET A 389 7.83 -19.51 18.00
N SER A 390 8.54 -19.01 17.00
CA SER A 390 9.51 -19.85 16.31
C SER A 390 10.60 -20.17 17.30
N ASP A 391 10.74 -21.45 17.65
CA ASP A 391 11.98 -22.00 18.17
C ASP A 391 13.03 -21.89 17.04
N ALA A 392 13.63 -20.71 16.89
CA ALA A 392 14.66 -20.43 15.90
C ALA A 392 15.71 -19.54 16.56
N MET A 393 16.71 -20.23 17.11
CA MET A 393 18.09 -19.82 17.38
C MET A 393 18.30 -18.49 18.15
N SER A 394 18.79 -18.64 19.38
CA SER A 394 19.32 -17.56 20.21
C SER A 394 20.27 -16.64 19.44
N ASP A 395 20.11 -15.32 19.65
CA ASP A 395 20.94 -14.21 19.17
C ASP A 395 22.40 -14.23 19.70
N VAL A 396 23.06 -15.39 19.72
CA VAL A 396 24.43 -15.58 20.25
C VAL A 396 25.40 -16.17 19.19
N GLU A 397 24.95 -16.46 17.97
CA GLU A 397 25.81 -17.04 16.90
C GLU A 397 26.12 -16.10 15.71
N LEU A 398 25.89 -14.79 15.83
CA LEU A 398 26.18 -13.81 14.75
C LEU A 398 27.38 -12.87 15.03
N GLU A 399 28.26 -13.21 15.99
CA GLU A 399 29.52 -12.50 16.29
C GLU A 399 30.81 -13.31 15.97
N LYS A 400 30.76 -14.22 14.98
CA LYS A 400 31.93 -14.83 14.33
C LYS A 400 31.72 -14.86 12.82
#